data_AF-A0A923TEG1-F1
#
_entry.id   AF-A0A923TEG1-F1
#
_cell.length_a   1.000
_cell.length_b   1.000
_cell.length_c   1.000
_cell.angle_alpha   90.00
_cell.angle_beta   90.00
_cell.angle_gamma   90.00
#
_symmetry.space_group_name_H-M   'P 1'
#
loop_
_entity.id
_entity.type
_entity.pdbx_description
1 polymer ?
#
loop_
_entity_poly.entity_id
_entity_poly.type
_entity_poly.pdbx_seq_one_letter_code
_entity_poly.pdbx_strand_id
1 'polypeptide(L)'
;MTKESIQKITDKLTETLVRKNQDYGGASFDLGMQGNFVHIYDKVSRLRSLVWNKNSPNFESVEDSLMDLMGYCIIGLHILEQENTSSDEQKIE
;
A
#
# COMPACT_ATOMS: atom_id res chain seq x y z
N MET A 1 -4.64 5.51 22.01
CA MET A 1 -4.43 6.02 20.63
C MET A 1 -4.91 7.46 20.61
N THR A 2 -4.05 8.40 20.23
CA THR A 2 -4.41 9.83 20.10
C THR A 2 -4.38 10.25 18.63
N LYS A 3 -5.02 11.37 18.30
CA LYS A 3 -5.01 11.92 16.94
C LYS A 3 -3.57 12.17 16.47
N GLU A 4 -2.74 12.73 17.34
CA GLU A 4 -1.33 13.04 17.06
C GLU A 4 -0.53 11.76 16.77
N SER A 5 -0.80 10.68 17.52
CA SER A 5 -0.12 9.40 17.29
C SER A 5 -0.48 8.77 15.94
N ILE A 6 -1.73 8.92 15.49
CA ILE A 6 -2.17 8.45 14.18
C ILE A 6 -1.56 9.32 13.08
N GLN A 7 -1.62 10.64 13.23
CA GLN A 7 -1.07 11.60 12.26
C GLN A 7 0.41 11.36 12.00
N LYS A 8 1.20 11.15 13.05
CA LYS A 8 2.63 10.85 12.90
C LYS A 8 2.89 9.62 12.00
N ILE A 9 2.04 8.59 12.10
CA ILE A 9 2.16 7.38 11.27
C ILE A 9 1.75 7.68 9.83
N THR A 10 0.62 8.37 9.63
CA THR A 10 0.10 8.68 8.29
C THR A 10 0.97 9.68 7.55
N ASP A 11 1.60 10.63 8.25
CA ASP A 11 2.51 11.62 7.64
C ASP A 11 3.77 10.91 7.12
N LYS A 12 4.38 10.06 7.96
CA LYS A 12 5.52 9.19 7.56
C LYS A 12 5.17 8.31 6.35
N LEU A 13 3.96 7.73 6.34
CA LEU A 13 3.49 6.91 5.22
C LEU A 13 3.34 7.74 3.95
N THR A 14 2.75 8.93 4.06
CA THR A 14 2.52 9.85 2.94
C THR A 14 3.85 10.24 2.28
N GLU A 15 4.83 10.67 3.07
CA GLU A 15 6.18 10.99 2.58
C GLU A 15 6.82 9.80 1.87
N THR A 16 6.67 8.60 2.42
CA THR A 16 7.22 7.37 1.84
C THR A 16 6.56 7.04 0.50
N LEU A 17 5.24 7.13 0.40
CA LEU A 17 4.49 6.85 -0.83
C LEU A 17 4.81 7.87 -1.91
N VAL A 18 4.85 9.16 -1.58
CA VAL A 18 5.20 10.23 -2.53
C VAL A 18 6.61 10.00 -3.08
N ARG A 19 7.59 9.73 -2.21
CA ARG A 19 8.96 9.45 -2.64
C ARG A 19 9.03 8.21 -3.54
N LYS A 20 8.41 7.10 -3.14
CA LYS A 20 8.37 5.87 -3.97
C LYS A 20 7.69 6.14 -5.32
N ASN A 21 6.62 6.91 -5.37
CA ASN A 21 5.94 7.23 -6.63
C ASN A 21 6.84 8.04 -7.58
N GLN A 22 7.65 8.97 -7.04
CA GLN A 22 8.65 9.70 -7.81
C GLN A 22 9.77 8.79 -8.33
N ASP A 23 10.25 7.85 -7.50
CA ASP A 23 11.34 6.93 -7.83
C ASP A 23 10.94 5.89 -8.90
N TYR A 24 9.70 5.40 -8.86
CA TYR A 24 9.23 4.26 -9.69
C TYR A 24 8.21 4.62 -10.77
N GLY A 25 7.85 5.90 -10.93
CA GLY A 25 7.04 6.38 -12.05
C GLY A 25 5.65 5.76 -12.17
N GLY A 26 5.06 5.27 -11.08
CA GLY A 26 3.74 4.64 -11.10
C GLY A 26 3.71 3.14 -11.41
N ALA A 27 4.86 2.44 -11.39
CA ALA A 27 4.92 0.99 -11.65
C ALA A 27 3.96 0.13 -10.77
N SER A 28 3.53 0.66 -9.62
CA SER A 28 2.55 0.00 -8.74
C SER A 28 1.14 -0.10 -9.33
N PHE A 29 0.83 0.63 -10.41
CA PHE A 29 -0.50 0.67 -11.03
C PHE A 29 -0.63 -0.27 -12.25
N ASP A 30 0.49 -0.78 -12.78
CA ASP A 30 0.57 -1.44 -14.11
C ASP A 30 -0.28 -2.71 -14.23
N LEU A 31 -0.56 -3.38 -13.11
CA LEU A 31 -1.33 -4.63 -13.05
C LEU A 31 -2.74 -4.46 -12.44
N GLY A 32 -3.17 -3.21 -12.23
CA GLY A 32 -4.47 -2.88 -11.67
C GLY A 32 -4.73 -3.51 -10.30
N MET A 33 -6.02 -3.70 -9.97
CA MET A 33 -6.44 -4.23 -8.67
C MET A 33 -5.93 -5.65 -8.39
N GLN A 34 -5.85 -6.50 -9.42
CA GLN A 34 -5.34 -7.86 -9.28
C GLN A 34 -3.86 -7.88 -8.88
N GLY A 35 -3.03 -7.04 -9.50
CA GLY A 35 -1.62 -6.91 -9.10
C GLY A 35 -1.47 -6.34 -7.69
N ASN A 36 -2.28 -5.34 -7.35
CA ASN A 36 -2.29 -4.78 -5.99
C ASN A 36 -2.65 -5.82 -4.93
N PHE A 37 -3.61 -6.72 -5.22
CA PHE A 37 -3.94 -7.82 -4.33
C PHE A 37 -2.75 -8.76 -4.07
N VAL A 38 -1.96 -9.09 -5.10
CA VAL A 38 -0.76 -9.94 -4.94
C VAL A 38 0.24 -9.27 -4.01
N HIS A 39 0.46 -7.96 -4.15
CA HIS A 39 1.33 -7.22 -3.25
C HIS A 39 0.84 -7.23 -1.79
N ILE A 40 -0.46 -7.04 -1.57
CA ILE A 40 -1.05 -7.15 -0.23
C ILE A 40 -0.84 -8.57 0.32
N TYR A 41 -1.11 -9.60 -0.48
CA TYR A 41 -0.95 -11.00 -0.08
C TYR A 41 0.48 -11.33 0.35
N ASP A 42 1.48 -10.87 -0.39
CA ASP A 42 2.90 -11.04 -0.04
C ASP A 42 3.23 -10.39 1.30
N LYS A 43 2.73 -9.17 1.54
CA LYS A 43 2.99 -8.44 2.78
C LYS A 43 2.26 -9.04 3.98
N VAL A 44 1.04 -9.55 3.80
CA VAL A 44 0.34 -10.34 4.84
C VAL A 44 1.11 -11.62 5.17
N SER A 45 1.60 -12.32 4.14
CA SER A 45 2.39 -13.55 4.33
C SER A 45 3.70 -13.28 5.08
N ARG A 46 4.38 -12.17 4.76
CA ARG A 46 5.57 -11.69 5.49
C ARG A 46 5.24 -11.37 6.95
N LEU A 47 4.19 -10.57 7.18
CA LEU A 47 3.75 -10.20 8.53
C LEU A 47 3.42 -11.44 9.37
N ARG A 48 2.70 -12.42 8.79
CA ARG A 48 2.41 -13.70 9.45
C ARG A 48 3.70 -14.43 9.84
N SER A 49 4.68 -14.52 8.94
CA SER A 49 5.96 -15.16 9.23
C SER A 49 6.70 -14.50 10.39
N LEU A 50 6.74 -13.17 10.42
CA LEU A 50 7.40 -12.40 11.48
C LEU A 50 6.71 -12.56 12.85
N VAL A 51 5.37 -12.53 12.87
CA VAL A 51 4.59 -12.60 14.11
C VAL A 51 4.52 -14.01 14.68
N TRP A 52 4.31 -15.03 13.85
CA TRP A 52 4.09 -16.41 14.32
C TRP A 52 5.36 -17.24 14.41
N ASN A 53 6.22 -17.15 13.40
CA ASN A 53 7.33 -18.08 13.27
C ASN A 53 8.59 -17.61 14.02
N LYS A 54 8.55 -16.39 14.62
CA LYS A 54 9.69 -15.73 15.28
C LYS A 54 10.98 -15.79 14.45
N ASN A 55 10.86 -15.89 13.14
CA ASN A 55 11.99 -15.88 12.24
C ASN A 55 12.71 -14.54 12.45
N SER A 56 14.02 -14.59 12.66
CA SER A 56 14.82 -13.37 12.71
C SER A 56 14.57 -12.58 11.42
N PRO A 57 14.19 -11.29 11.52
CA PRO A 57 13.87 -10.51 10.33
C PRO A 57 15.13 -10.41 9.46
N ASN A 58 15.10 -11.10 8.32
CA ASN A 58 16.11 -10.94 7.28
C ASN A 58 15.79 -9.63 6.54
N PHE A 59 16.17 -8.49 7.12
CA PHE A 59 16.14 -7.15 6.52
C PHE A 59 14.86 -6.31 6.64
N GLU A 60 13.70 -6.84 7.03
CA GLU A 60 12.46 -6.05 7.18
C GLU A 60 11.69 -6.37 8.47
N SER A 61 11.21 -5.33 9.15
CA SER A 61 10.53 -5.43 10.45
C SER A 61 9.01 -5.63 10.34
N VAL A 62 8.38 -5.90 11.49
CA VAL A 62 6.90 -5.90 11.60
C VAL A 62 6.35 -4.51 11.27
N GLU A 63 7.01 -3.43 11.71
CA GLU A 63 6.61 -2.06 11.41
C GLU A 63 6.61 -1.81 9.90
N ASP A 64 7.69 -2.20 9.20
CA ASP A 64 7.79 -2.04 7.75
C ASP A 64 6.70 -2.82 7.01
N SER A 65 6.36 -4.01 7.50
CA SER A 65 5.26 -4.84 6.97
C SER A 65 3.89 -4.20 7.13
N LEU A 66 3.63 -3.56 8.27
CA LEU A 66 2.39 -2.83 8.50
C LEU A 66 2.32 -1.58 7.63
N MET A 67 3.44 -0.84 7.50
CA MET A 67 3.51 0.36 6.66
C MET A 67 3.32 0.04 5.17
N ASP A 68 3.93 -1.04 4.68
CA ASP A 68 3.73 -1.48 3.29
C ASP A 68 2.27 -1.90 3.04
N LEU A 69 1.63 -2.62 3.97
CA LEU A 69 0.22 -2.97 3.86
C LEU A 69 -0.67 -1.73 3.78
N MET A 70 -0.46 -0.74 4.66
CA MET A 70 -1.17 0.53 4.58
C MET A 70 -0.95 1.22 3.23
N GLY A 71 0.28 1.18 2.72
CA GLY A 71 0.64 1.73 1.41
C GLY A 71 -0.13 1.09 0.26
N TYR A 72 -0.16 -0.24 0.17
CA TYR A 72 -0.89 -0.94 -0.88
C TYR A 72 -2.41 -0.83 -0.75
N CYS A 73 -2.95 -0.64 0.47
CA CYS A 73 -4.35 -0.27 0.64
C CYS A 73 -4.65 1.11 0.02
N ILE A 74 -3.80 2.11 0.23
CA ILE A 74 -3.95 3.45 -0.37
C ILE A 74 -3.84 3.38 -1.89
N ILE A 75 -2.87 2.63 -2.43
CA ILE A 75 -2.72 2.43 -3.88
C ILE A 75 -3.97 1.77 -4.46
N GLY A 76 -4.52 0.74 -3.80
CA GLY A 76 -5.77 0.10 -4.21
C GLY A 76 -6.95 1.07 -4.26
N LEU A 77 -7.06 1.99 -3.29
CA LEU A 77 -8.09 3.02 -3.31
C LEU A 77 -7.91 3.99 -4.50
N HIS A 78 -6.68 4.38 -4.84
CA HIS A 78 -6.42 5.21 -6.02
C HIS A 78 -6.79 4.48 -7.33
N ILE A 79 -6.49 3.18 -7.43
CA ILE A 79 -6.90 2.36 -8.59
C ILE A 79 -8.43 2.40 -8.74
N LEU A 80 -9.18 2.17 -7.66
CA LEU A 80 -10.65 2.21 -7.69
C LEU A 80 -11.19 3.59 -8.09
N GLU A 81 -10.59 4.67 -7.60
CA GLU A 81 -11.00 6.04 -7.93
C GLU A 81 -10.79 6.35 -9.43
N GLN A 82 -9.69 5.87 -10.01
CA GLN A 82 -9.40 6.01 -11.44
C GLN A 82 -10.37 5.19 -12.31
N GLU A 83 -10.68 3.96 -11.89
CA GLU A 83 -11.65 3.09 -12.57
C GLU A 83 -13.08 3.69 -12.55
N ASN A 84 -13.48 4.28 -11.42
CA ASN A 84 -14.78 4.93 -11.28
C ASN A 84 -14.90 6.19 -12.15
N THR A 85 -13.86 7.03 -12.19
CA THR A 85 -13.84 8.24 -13.03
C THR A 85 -13.93 7.87 -14.53
N SER A 86 -13.20 6.85 -14.96
CA SER A 86 -13.23 6.36 -16.34
C SER A 86 -14.60 5.79 -16.74
N SER A 87 -15.30 5.16 -15.79
CA SER A 87 -16.63 4.58 -16.00
C SER A 87 -17.74 5.63 -16.09
N ASP A 88 -17.55 6.80 -15.49
CA ASP A 88 -18.52 7.89 -15.54
C ASP A 88 -18.35 8.73 -16.82
N GLU A 89 -17.13 8.88 -17.34
CA GLU A 89 -16.89 9.50 -18.64
C GLU A 89 -17.51 8.71 -19.82
N GLN A 90 -17.46 7.38 -19.77
CA GLN A 90 -18.07 6.51 -20.78
C GLN A 90 -19.61 6.49 -20.78
N LYS A 91 -20.27 6.99 -19.73
CA LYS A 91 -21.75 7.08 -19.66
C LYS A 91 -22.32 8.37 -20.25
N ILE A 92 -21.45 9.34 -20.55
CA ILE A 92 -21.84 10.65 -21.09
C ILE A 92 -21.84 10.65 -22.63
N GLU A 93 -21.19 9.66 -23.25
CA GLU A 93 -21.28 9.33 -24.69
C GLU A 93 -22.42 8.34 -24.98
#